data_AF-A0A7Z1AHG7-F1
#
_entry.id   AF-A0A7Z1AHG7-F1
#
_cell.length_a   1.000
_cell.length_b   1.000
_cell.length_c   1.000
_cell.angle_alpha   90.00
_cell.angle_beta   90.00
_cell.angle_gamma   90.00
#
_symmetry.space_group_name_H-M   'P 1'
#
loop_
_entity.id
_entity.type
_entity.pdbx_description
1 polymer ?
#
loop_
_entity_poly.entity_id
_entity_poly.type
_entity_poly.pdbx_seq_one_letter_code
_entity_poly.pdbx_strand_id
1 'polypeptide(L)'
;MSQMDDLDLIAKAYGSQVGAIRRQLQSFGDALWQALPDYRDENIDMLVQAIVPRVKAGQIQIANLTVAYVKQTLMAMGVKAPVTGVDEAAITSLRGVDPQEVYRRPAVSVYTALSQGKPLDQAVKEGGLRLYQLIGGDMQLAKTRQAHRSMRRARAGGVQFYRRILTGRENCGLCVVASTQHYRVDHVMPIHPGCDCDFGPLPPGTGEEWVIDPDTLQQVHSAVEERYGESDRGARSPDYSKMIMTTTHGEYGPVISWKETIAERRALARSTKLRSLSFSSSGSLDTGVAGFSRKRNERPRISQPIWRTRKLKTPRSKKSLQAQNSQALSAMSQAGVCPEGYVFPEVRLMPAGEEKLGSGEKIGEFLNKTTREIIINRNYKDIFLTLLHEHGHALDFYLGNKAFLSENSETLAGEIVESLLNTPTGKVIPKGGYLASSKEVFARGFAQYIVTRTGNTKYLNRLKSLNEANQSQWTDEEFTSVIPLFDRLFSIE
;
A
#
# COMPACT_ATOMS: atom_id res chain seq x y z
N MET A 1 -38.49 -21.00 -4.36
CA MET A 1 -37.19 -20.30 -4.28
C MET A 1 -37.47 -18.94 -3.66
N SER A 2 -36.66 -18.52 -2.69
CA SER A 2 -36.80 -17.20 -2.07
C SER A 2 -36.52 -16.11 -3.10
N GLN A 3 -37.14 -14.94 -2.97
CA GLN A 3 -36.83 -13.77 -3.82
C GLN A 3 -35.31 -13.49 -3.84
N MET A 4 -34.60 -13.72 -2.73
CA MET A 4 -33.15 -13.55 -2.65
C MET A 4 -32.37 -14.56 -3.51
N ASP A 5 -32.84 -15.81 -3.62
CA ASP A 5 -32.19 -16.85 -4.43
C ASP A 5 -32.20 -16.46 -5.92
N ASP A 6 -33.31 -15.88 -6.39
CA ASP A 6 -33.44 -15.40 -7.75
C ASP A 6 -32.48 -14.23 -8.04
N LEU A 7 -32.32 -13.31 -7.07
CA LEU A 7 -31.35 -12.21 -7.17
C LEU A 7 -29.90 -12.73 -7.23
N ASP A 8 -29.58 -13.76 -6.46
CA ASP A 8 -28.26 -14.38 -6.46
C ASP A 8 -27.95 -15.13 -7.75
N LEU A 9 -28.94 -15.75 -8.38
CA LEU A 9 -28.78 -16.34 -9.71
C LEU A 9 -28.49 -15.27 -10.79
N ILE A 10 -29.22 -14.15 -10.76
CA ILE A 10 -28.98 -13.01 -11.66
C ILE A 10 -27.55 -12.46 -11.44
N ALA A 11 -27.15 -12.29 -10.17
CA ALA A 11 -25.81 -11.80 -9.82
C ALA A 11 -24.70 -12.76 -10.26
N LYS A 12 -24.90 -14.07 -10.10
CA LYS A 12 -23.94 -15.11 -10.54
C LYS A 12 -23.74 -15.08 -12.05
N ALA A 13 -24.82 -14.96 -12.83
CA ALA A 13 -24.75 -14.85 -14.28
C ALA A 13 -23.99 -13.59 -14.71
N TYR A 14 -24.32 -12.44 -14.11
CA TYR A 14 -23.62 -11.17 -14.33
C TYR A 14 -22.12 -11.25 -13.98
N GLY A 15 -21.78 -11.75 -12.78
CA GLY A 15 -20.39 -11.90 -12.32
C GLY A 15 -19.56 -12.86 -13.18
N SER A 16 -20.20 -13.87 -13.78
CA SER A 16 -19.56 -14.75 -14.77
C SER A 16 -19.13 -13.99 -16.03
N GLN A 17 -20.04 -13.19 -16.60
CA GLN A 17 -19.80 -12.40 -17.82
C GLN A 17 -18.75 -11.30 -17.59
N VAL A 18 -18.87 -10.54 -16.51
CA VAL A 18 -17.88 -9.52 -16.13
C VAL A 18 -16.51 -10.16 -15.90
N GLY A 19 -16.48 -11.30 -15.22
CA GLY A 19 -15.26 -12.05 -14.99
C GLY A 19 -14.60 -12.54 -16.28
N ALA A 20 -15.38 -12.94 -17.29
CA ALA A 20 -14.87 -13.35 -18.59
C ALA A 20 -14.19 -12.19 -19.33
N ILE A 21 -14.83 -11.02 -19.40
CA ILE A 21 -14.26 -9.80 -20.02
C ILE A 21 -12.95 -9.42 -19.31
N ARG A 22 -12.96 -9.40 -17.97
CA ARG A 22 -11.78 -9.07 -17.18
C ARG A 22 -10.63 -10.03 -17.46
N ARG A 23 -10.87 -11.34 -17.43
CA ARG A 23 -9.83 -12.35 -17.72
C ARG A 23 -9.29 -12.20 -19.14
N GLN A 24 -10.15 -12.04 -20.13
CA GLN A 24 -9.74 -11.86 -21.52
C GLN A 24 -8.80 -10.66 -21.70
N LEU A 25 -9.14 -9.51 -21.11
CA LEU A 25 -8.30 -8.31 -21.21
C LEU A 25 -6.99 -8.43 -20.42
N GLN A 26 -7.02 -9.07 -19.25
CA GLN A 26 -5.82 -9.33 -18.47
C GLN A 26 -4.86 -10.27 -19.21
N SER A 27 -5.37 -11.39 -19.75
CA SER A 27 -4.58 -12.30 -20.57
C SER A 27 -4.02 -11.63 -21.82
N PHE A 28 -4.79 -10.75 -22.48
CA PHE A 28 -4.29 -9.95 -23.60
C PHE A 28 -3.16 -9.01 -23.18
N GLY A 29 -3.31 -8.30 -22.07
CA GLY A 29 -2.28 -7.41 -21.53
C GLY A 29 -1.01 -8.15 -21.14
N ASP A 30 -1.15 -9.31 -20.49
CA ASP A 30 -0.02 -10.17 -20.12
C ASP A 30 0.73 -10.69 -21.36
N ALA A 31 0.00 -11.12 -22.39
CA ALA A 31 0.59 -11.56 -23.66
C ALA A 31 1.35 -10.43 -24.37
N LEU A 32 0.75 -9.24 -24.46
CA LEU A 32 1.43 -8.06 -25.03
C LEU A 32 2.69 -7.71 -24.26
N TRP A 33 2.62 -7.72 -22.93
CA TRP A 33 3.75 -7.39 -22.07
C TRP A 33 4.92 -8.36 -22.25
N GLN A 34 4.64 -9.66 -22.34
CA GLN A 34 5.65 -10.69 -22.55
C GLN A 34 6.25 -10.66 -23.96
N ALA A 35 5.48 -10.20 -24.95
CA ALA A 35 5.91 -10.12 -26.34
C ALA A 35 6.77 -8.88 -26.65
N LEU A 36 6.96 -7.97 -25.68
CA LEU A 36 7.79 -6.78 -25.88
C LEU A 36 9.26 -7.16 -26.15
N PRO A 37 9.91 -6.61 -27.20
CA PRO A 37 11.33 -6.85 -27.47
C PRO A 37 12.22 -6.34 -26.34
N ASP A 38 11.88 -5.16 -25.81
CA ASP A 38 12.44 -4.58 -24.60
C ASP A 38 11.40 -3.66 -23.94
N TYR A 39 11.75 -3.12 -22.77
CA TYR A 39 10.87 -2.28 -21.98
C TYR A 39 11.24 -0.80 -22.07
N ARG A 40 11.85 -0.34 -23.18
CA ARG A 40 12.16 1.08 -23.41
C ARG A 40 10.91 1.85 -23.86
N ASP A 41 10.99 3.17 -23.80
CA ASP A 41 9.85 4.06 -23.99
C ASP A 41 9.13 3.82 -25.33
N GLU A 42 9.85 3.55 -26.42
CA GLU A 42 9.26 3.31 -27.74
C GLU A 42 8.34 2.07 -27.76
N ASN A 43 8.83 0.95 -27.21
CA ASN A 43 8.08 -0.31 -27.14
C ASN A 43 6.93 -0.23 -26.12
N ILE A 44 7.12 0.51 -25.02
CA ILE A 44 6.06 0.80 -24.05
C ILE A 44 4.96 1.63 -24.69
N ASP A 45 5.30 2.64 -25.50
CA ASP A 45 4.32 3.48 -26.17
C ASP A 45 3.45 2.68 -27.15
N MET A 46 4.05 1.74 -27.89
CA MET A 46 3.30 0.80 -28.73
C MET A 46 2.33 -0.06 -27.92
N LEU A 47 2.77 -0.59 -26.78
CA LEU A 47 1.89 -1.35 -25.87
C LEU A 47 0.73 -0.51 -25.36
N VAL A 48 1.00 0.74 -24.95
CA VAL A 48 -0.03 1.65 -24.42
C VAL A 48 -1.05 1.98 -25.51
N GLN A 49 -0.60 2.29 -26.73
CA GLN A 49 -1.47 2.55 -27.88
C GLN A 49 -2.36 1.34 -28.20
N ALA A 50 -1.83 0.12 -28.09
CA ALA A 50 -2.59 -1.10 -28.33
C ALA A 50 -3.61 -1.41 -27.21
N ILE A 51 -3.24 -1.20 -25.94
CA ILE A 51 -4.04 -1.69 -24.82
C ILE A 51 -5.13 -0.70 -24.38
N VAL A 52 -4.87 0.60 -24.43
CA VAL A 52 -5.79 1.62 -23.89
C VAL A 52 -7.17 1.60 -24.57
N PRO A 53 -7.28 1.54 -25.92
CA PRO A 53 -8.60 1.47 -26.57
C PRO A 53 -9.40 0.23 -26.16
N ARG A 54 -8.72 -0.92 -25.98
CA ARG A 54 -9.34 -2.19 -25.59
C ARG A 54 -9.82 -2.17 -24.14
N VAL A 55 -9.04 -1.57 -23.24
CA VAL A 55 -9.46 -1.33 -21.86
C VAL A 55 -10.69 -0.44 -21.83
N LYS A 56 -10.70 0.68 -22.56
CA LYS A 56 -11.87 1.58 -22.63
C LYS A 56 -13.12 0.84 -23.13
N ALA A 57 -12.99 0.05 -24.19
CA ALA A 57 -14.09 -0.78 -24.69
C ALA A 57 -14.58 -1.78 -23.64
N GLY A 58 -13.68 -2.44 -22.92
CA GLY A 58 -14.02 -3.32 -21.80
C GLY A 58 -14.76 -2.63 -20.67
N GLN A 59 -14.35 -1.40 -20.31
CA GLN A 59 -15.04 -0.59 -19.30
C GLN A 59 -16.48 -0.27 -19.73
N ILE A 60 -16.68 0.11 -20.98
CA ILE A 60 -18.01 0.41 -21.55
C ILE A 60 -18.87 -0.85 -21.59
N GLN A 61 -18.31 -1.99 -22.03
CA GLN A 61 -19.02 -3.27 -22.08
C GLN A 61 -19.47 -3.71 -20.67
N ILE A 62 -18.58 -3.62 -19.68
CA ILE A 62 -18.93 -3.92 -18.29
C ILE A 62 -20.01 -2.96 -17.78
N ALA A 63 -19.89 -1.66 -18.06
CA ALA A 63 -20.91 -0.70 -17.65
C ALA A 63 -22.29 -1.02 -18.26
N ASN A 64 -22.34 -1.41 -19.53
CA ASN A 64 -23.59 -1.85 -20.18
C ASN A 64 -24.17 -3.11 -19.52
N LEU A 65 -23.32 -4.09 -19.21
CA LEU A 65 -23.75 -5.28 -18.44
C LEU A 65 -24.24 -4.89 -17.06
N THR A 66 -23.61 -3.93 -16.39
CA THR A 66 -24.03 -3.41 -15.08
C THR A 66 -25.42 -2.76 -15.15
N VAL A 67 -25.71 -2.02 -16.23
CA VAL A 67 -27.05 -1.44 -16.47
C VAL A 67 -28.09 -2.54 -16.63
N ALA A 68 -27.81 -3.54 -17.48
CA ALA A 68 -28.72 -4.65 -17.72
C ALA A 68 -28.96 -5.46 -16.43
N TYR A 69 -27.91 -5.76 -15.68
CA TYR A 69 -27.97 -6.43 -14.39
C TYR A 69 -28.87 -5.68 -13.40
N VAL A 70 -28.62 -4.38 -13.17
CA VAL A 70 -29.44 -3.59 -12.24
C VAL A 70 -30.90 -3.57 -12.69
N LYS A 71 -31.16 -3.40 -13.98
CA LYS A 71 -32.54 -3.44 -14.51
C LYS A 71 -33.23 -4.77 -14.23
N GLN A 72 -32.54 -5.89 -14.46
CA GLN A 72 -33.06 -7.23 -14.24
C GLN A 72 -33.31 -7.49 -12.73
N THR A 73 -32.38 -7.08 -11.87
CA THR A 73 -32.56 -7.16 -10.41
C THR A 73 -33.79 -6.36 -9.95
N LEU A 74 -33.95 -5.12 -10.43
CA LEU A 74 -35.11 -4.29 -10.07
C LEU A 74 -36.43 -4.91 -10.53
N MET A 75 -36.46 -5.48 -11.74
CA MET A 75 -37.63 -6.20 -12.25
C MET A 75 -37.97 -7.42 -11.39
N ALA A 76 -36.98 -8.22 -11.00
CA ALA A 76 -37.16 -9.36 -10.11
C ALA A 76 -37.66 -8.97 -8.71
N MET A 77 -37.31 -7.76 -8.25
CA MET A 77 -37.83 -7.19 -7.00
C MET A 77 -39.22 -6.54 -7.15
N GLY A 78 -39.81 -6.50 -8.35
CA GLY A 78 -41.06 -5.77 -8.62
C GLY A 78 -40.90 -4.24 -8.52
N VAL A 79 -39.68 -3.73 -8.51
CA VAL A 79 -39.37 -2.30 -8.33
C VAL A 79 -39.43 -1.58 -9.67
N LYS A 80 -40.34 -0.61 -9.77
CA LYS A 80 -40.42 0.31 -10.91
C LYS A 80 -39.52 1.52 -10.66
N ALA A 81 -38.31 1.52 -11.21
CA ALA A 81 -37.41 2.66 -11.14
C ALA A 81 -36.64 2.88 -12.44
N PRO A 82 -36.30 4.13 -12.78
CA PRO A 82 -35.50 4.43 -13.96
C PRO A 82 -34.05 3.94 -13.75
N VAL A 83 -33.49 3.28 -14.76
CA VAL A 83 -32.06 2.91 -14.80
C VAL A 83 -31.35 3.86 -15.75
N THR A 84 -30.20 4.39 -15.32
CA THR A 84 -29.41 5.31 -16.15
C THR A 84 -28.58 4.52 -17.15
N GLY A 85 -28.54 4.98 -18.41
CA GLY A 85 -27.63 4.45 -19.42
C GLY A 85 -26.15 4.69 -19.07
N VAL A 86 -25.27 4.23 -19.95
CA VAL A 86 -23.82 4.42 -19.79
C VAL A 86 -23.42 5.81 -20.29
N ASP A 87 -22.64 6.50 -19.48
CA ASP A 87 -21.93 7.72 -19.85
C ASP A 87 -20.47 7.33 -20.14
N GLU A 88 -20.17 7.10 -21.42
CA GLU A 88 -18.89 6.54 -21.84
C GLU A 88 -17.70 7.42 -21.46
N ALA A 89 -17.86 8.74 -21.58
CA ALA A 89 -16.81 9.69 -21.23
C ALA A 89 -16.49 9.62 -19.73
N ALA A 90 -17.51 9.55 -18.87
CA ALA A 90 -17.29 9.42 -17.44
C ALA A 90 -16.73 8.04 -17.04
N ILE A 91 -17.13 6.96 -17.71
CA ILE A 91 -16.66 5.59 -17.42
C ILE A 91 -15.22 5.35 -17.88
N THR A 92 -14.78 5.99 -18.96
CA THR A 92 -13.42 5.83 -19.50
C THR A 92 -12.39 6.79 -18.89
N SER A 93 -12.83 7.75 -18.06
CA SER A 93 -11.98 8.77 -17.42
C SER A 93 -11.92 8.66 -15.88
N LEU A 94 -12.33 7.53 -15.30
CA LEU A 94 -12.57 7.33 -13.86
C LEU A 94 -11.39 7.61 -12.92
N ARG A 95 -10.16 7.65 -13.44
CA ARG A 95 -8.94 7.92 -12.68
C ARG A 95 -8.60 9.41 -12.60
N GLY A 96 -9.27 10.27 -13.36
CA GLY A 96 -8.96 11.71 -13.47
C GLY A 96 -7.58 12.00 -14.09
N VAL A 97 -6.98 11.00 -14.73
CA VAL A 97 -5.70 11.05 -15.43
C VAL A 97 -5.92 10.37 -16.78
N ASP A 98 -5.25 10.86 -17.83
CA ASP A 98 -5.33 10.25 -19.15
C ASP A 98 -4.96 8.75 -19.05
N PRO A 99 -5.81 7.83 -19.54
CA PRO A 99 -5.49 6.42 -19.63
C PRO A 99 -4.13 6.13 -20.29
N GLN A 100 -3.71 6.91 -21.30
CA GLN A 100 -2.38 6.78 -21.91
C GLN A 100 -1.25 6.93 -20.87
N GLU A 101 -1.35 7.93 -20.00
CA GLU A 101 -0.39 8.15 -18.92
C GLU A 101 -0.49 7.05 -17.82
N VAL A 102 -1.71 6.62 -17.50
CA VAL A 102 -1.93 5.55 -16.51
C VAL A 102 -1.26 4.25 -16.94
N TYR A 103 -1.38 3.89 -18.22
CA TYR A 103 -0.88 2.62 -18.76
C TYR A 103 0.64 2.62 -19.05
N ARG A 104 1.34 3.75 -18.90
CA ARG A 104 2.81 3.81 -18.82
C ARG A 104 3.38 3.39 -17.45
N ARG A 105 2.57 3.38 -16.38
CA ARG A 105 3.01 3.05 -15.01
C ARG A 105 3.60 1.65 -14.80
N PRO A 106 3.22 0.61 -15.55
CA PRO A 106 3.93 -0.68 -15.56
C PRO A 106 5.42 -0.53 -15.89
N ALA A 107 5.77 0.26 -16.91
CA ALA A 107 7.16 0.54 -17.27
C ALA A 107 7.90 1.26 -16.14
N VAL A 108 7.28 2.26 -15.51
CA VAL A 108 7.83 2.92 -14.31
C VAL A 108 8.13 1.92 -13.20
N SER A 109 7.31 0.87 -13.06
CA SER A 109 7.54 -0.19 -12.07
C SER A 109 8.76 -1.04 -12.44
N VAL A 110 8.96 -1.34 -13.72
CA VAL A 110 10.19 -1.97 -14.24
C VAL A 110 11.40 -1.09 -13.93
N TYR A 111 11.37 0.18 -14.33
CA TYR A 111 12.51 1.11 -14.14
C TYR A 111 12.83 1.32 -12.67
N THR A 112 11.79 1.41 -11.82
CA THR A 112 11.97 1.51 -10.38
C THR A 112 12.61 0.25 -9.81
N ALA A 113 12.15 -0.93 -10.22
CA ALA A 113 12.73 -2.20 -9.79
C ALA A 113 14.18 -2.37 -10.25
N LEU A 114 14.49 -1.99 -11.50
CA LEU A 114 15.85 -1.96 -12.03
C LEU A 114 16.74 -0.97 -11.26
N SER A 115 16.23 0.24 -10.98
CA SER A 115 16.97 1.24 -10.17
C SER A 115 17.25 0.77 -8.74
N GLN A 116 16.43 -0.17 -8.24
CA GLN A 116 16.62 -0.83 -6.95
C GLN A 116 17.59 -2.02 -7.03
N GLY A 117 18.23 -2.24 -8.18
CA GLY A 117 19.18 -3.33 -8.39
C GLY A 117 18.53 -4.70 -8.57
N LYS A 118 17.20 -4.77 -8.75
CA LYS A 118 16.55 -6.05 -9.04
C LYS A 118 16.96 -6.55 -10.42
N PRO A 119 17.16 -7.86 -10.59
CA PRO A 119 17.37 -8.46 -11.90
C PRO A 119 16.25 -8.09 -12.88
N LEU A 120 16.59 -7.98 -14.17
CA LEU A 120 15.63 -7.59 -15.22
C LEU A 120 14.39 -8.48 -15.24
N ASP A 121 14.56 -9.80 -15.09
CA ASP A 121 13.42 -10.73 -15.08
C ASP A 121 12.43 -10.44 -13.95
N GLN A 122 12.93 -10.07 -12.77
CA GLN A 122 12.11 -9.70 -11.63
C GLN A 122 11.44 -8.33 -11.85
N ALA A 123 12.19 -7.35 -12.35
CA ALA A 123 11.64 -6.03 -12.66
C ALA A 123 10.50 -6.10 -13.69
N VAL A 124 10.69 -6.91 -14.73
CA VAL A 124 9.69 -7.19 -15.77
C VAL A 124 8.45 -7.86 -15.18
N LYS A 125 8.61 -8.85 -14.28
CA LYS A 125 7.48 -9.48 -13.59
C LYS A 125 6.70 -8.48 -12.73
N GLU A 126 7.39 -7.54 -12.08
CA GLU A 126 6.74 -6.48 -11.29
C GLU A 126 5.96 -5.50 -12.16
N GLY A 127 6.51 -5.12 -13.32
CA GLY A 127 5.80 -4.34 -14.33
C GLY A 127 4.57 -5.06 -14.88
N GLY A 128 4.70 -6.34 -15.25
CA GLY A 128 3.59 -7.16 -15.75
C GLY A 128 2.48 -7.31 -14.72
N LEU A 129 2.82 -7.61 -13.45
CA LEU A 129 1.86 -7.64 -12.36
C LEU A 129 1.15 -6.29 -12.18
N ARG A 130 1.88 -5.19 -12.34
CA ARG A 130 1.29 -3.85 -12.26
C ARG A 130 0.29 -3.61 -13.40
N LEU A 131 0.60 -4.04 -14.62
CA LEU A 131 -0.31 -3.98 -15.77
C LEU A 131 -1.57 -4.81 -15.51
N TYR A 132 -1.42 -6.07 -15.10
CA TYR A 132 -2.52 -6.98 -14.75
C TYR A 132 -3.47 -6.35 -13.71
N GLN A 133 -2.92 -5.72 -12.68
CA GLN A 133 -3.69 -5.06 -11.62
C GLN A 133 -4.40 -3.78 -12.11
N LEU A 134 -3.79 -3.02 -13.03
CA LEU A 134 -4.40 -1.82 -13.60
C LEU A 134 -5.63 -2.19 -14.43
N ILE A 135 -5.51 -3.17 -15.32
CA ILE A 135 -6.62 -3.67 -16.15
C ILE A 135 -7.76 -4.16 -15.27
N GLY A 136 -7.48 -5.06 -14.33
CA GLY A 136 -8.51 -5.60 -13.42
C GLY A 136 -9.16 -4.50 -12.56
N GLY A 137 -8.36 -3.53 -12.11
CA GLY A 137 -8.86 -2.38 -11.36
C GLY A 137 -9.75 -1.45 -12.18
N ASP A 138 -9.45 -1.24 -13.46
CA ASP A 138 -10.26 -0.41 -14.36
C ASP A 138 -11.62 -1.04 -14.66
N MET A 139 -11.65 -2.36 -14.85
CA MET A 139 -12.88 -3.13 -15.01
C MET A 139 -13.76 -3.00 -13.75
N GLN A 140 -13.16 -3.15 -12.57
CA GLN A 140 -13.89 -3.03 -11.30
C GLN A 140 -14.34 -1.58 -11.04
N LEU A 141 -13.56 -0.57 -11.41
CA LEU A 141 -13.96 0.84 -11.32
C LEU A 141 -15.17 1.13 -12.22
N ALA A 142 -15.18 0.65 -13.47
CA ALA A 142 -16.29 0.85 -14.39
C ALA A 142 -17.60 0.29 -13.81
N LYS A 143 -17.53 -0.96 -13.34
CA LYS A 143 -18.64 -1.64 -12.65
C LYS A 143 -19.15 -0.85 -11.45
N THR A 144 -18.30 -0.49 -10.48
CA THR A 144 -18.79 0.16 -9.25
C THR A 144 -19.36 1.56 -9.50
N ARG A 145 -18.83 2.27 -10.50
CA ARG A 145 -19.28 3.62 -10.87
C ARG A 145 -20.61 3.59 -11.60
N GLN A 146 -20.79 2.67 -12.55
CA GLN A 146 -22.08 2.50 -13.21
C GLN A 146 -23.14 1.98 -12.24
N ALA A 147 -22.78 1.02 -11.39
CA ALA A 147 -23.67 0.49 -10.36
C ALA A 147 -24.21 1.59 -9.44
N HIS A 148 -23.32 2.45 -8.94
CA HIS A 148 -23.71 3.59 -8.11
C HIS A 148 -24.67 4.54 -8.82
N ARG A 149 -24.39 4.91 -10.09
CA ARG A 149 -25.28 5.76 -10.89
C ARG A 149 -26.67 5.14 -11.05
N SER A 150 -26.74 3.85 -11.39
CA SER A 150 -28.00 3.13 -11.57
C SER A 150 -28.77 2.96 -10.25
N MET A 151 -28.12 2.51 -9.18
CA MET A 151 -28.76 2.27 -7.88
C MET A 151 -29.21 3.57 -7.19
N ARG A 152 -28.50 4.69 -7.38
CA ARG A 152 -28.95 6.00 -6.88
C ARG A 152 -30.32 6.38 -7.44
N ARG A 153 -30.64 5.99 -8.67
CA ARG A 153 -31.97 6.19 -9.27
C ARG A 153 -33.00 5.19 -8.75
N ALA A 154 -32.58 3.96 -8.45
CA ALA A 154 -33.43 2.92 -7.87
C ALA A 154 -34.07 3.33 -6.52
N ARG A 155 -33.50 4.33 -5.82
CA ARG A 155 -34.10 4.94 -4.63
C ARG A 155 -35.53 5.44 -4.85
N ALA A 156 -35.86 5.90 -6.06
CA ALA A 156 -37.21 6.35 -6.38
C ALA A 156 -38.25 5.21 -6.26
N GLY A 157 -37.81 3.96 -6.38
CA GLY A 157 -38.61 2.76 -6.16
C GLY A 157 -38.39 2.09 -4.80
N GLY A 158 -37.79 2.79 -3.82
CA GLY A 158 -37.64 2.30 -2.45
C GLY A 158 -36.36 1.51 -2.15
N VAL A 159 -35.48 1.28 -3.12
CA VAL A 159 -34.20 0.58 -2.88
C VAL A 159 -33.23 1.51 -2.16
N GLN A 160 -32.89 1.18 -0.90
CA GLN A 160 -32.02 2.02 -0.05
C GLN A 160 -30.61 1.44 0.11
N PHE A 161 -30.49 0.12 0.07
CA PHE A 161 -29.27 -0.59 0.41
C PHE A 161 -28.81 -1.55 -0.69
N TYR A 162 -27.53 -1.90 -0.63
CA TYR A 162 -26.93 -2.98 -1.40
C TYR A 162 -26.01 -3.78 -0.49
N ARG A 163 -25.80 -5.05 -0.84
CA ARG A 163 -24.76 -5.91 -0.26
C ARG A 163 -23.62 -6.15 -1.23
N ARG A 164 -22.45 -6.53 -0.72
CA ARG A 164 -21.37 -7.04 -1.57
C ARG A 164 -21.62 -8.52 -1.84
N ILE A 165 -21.45 -8.92 -3.09
CA ILE A 165 -21.56 -10.32 -3.49
C ILE A 165 -20.15 -10.83 -3.77
N LEU A 166 -19.79 -11.94 -3.14
CA LEU A 166 -18.50 -12.58 -3.31
C LEU A 166 -18.48 -13.34 -4.64
N THR A 167 -17.38 -13.24 -5.39
CA THR A 167 -17.26 -13.93 -6.68
C THR A 167 -16.62 -15.31 -6.57
N GLY A 168 -16.04 -15.62 -5.41
CA GLY A 168 -15.40 -16.89 -5.09
C GLY A 168 -14.00 -17.07 -5.67
N ARG A 169 -13.49 -16.10 -6.47
CA ARG A 169 -12.22 -16.25 -7.20
C ARG A 169 -11.01 -15.84 -6.36
N GLU A 170 -11.07 -14.69 -5.67
CA GLU A 170 -9.99 -14.14 -4.83
C GLU A 170 -10.52 -13.22 -3.71
N ASN A 171 -11.55 -13.62 -2.96
CA ASN A 171 -12.07 -12.79 -1.88
C ASN A 171 -11.04 -12.70 -0.74
N CYS A 172 -10.59 -11.51 -0.39
CA CYS A 172 -9.81 -11.37 0.84
C CYS A 172 -10.73 -11.43 2.07
N GLY A 173 -10.18 -11.69 3.26
CA GLY A 173 -10.97 -11.73 4.49
C GLY A 173 -11.79 -10.46 4.73
N LEU A 174 -11.25 -9.30 4.33
CA LEU A 174 -11.97 -8.03 4.40
C LEU A 174 -13.19 -8.01 3.46
N CYS A 175 -13.08 -8.64 2.29
CA CYS A 175 -14.22 -8.77 1.36
C CYS A 175 -15.32 -9.66 1.96
N VAL A 176 -14.95 -10.73 2.66
CA VAL A 176 -15.93 -11.63 3.30
C VAL A 176 -16.65 -10.92 4.44
N VAL A 177 -15.94 -10.21 5.33
CA VAL A 177 -16.59 -9.36 6.34
C VAL A 177 -17.47 -8.30 5.67
N ALA A 178 -17.01 -7.68 4.59
CA ALA A 178 -17.77 -6.66 3.90
C ALA A 178 -19.03 -7.23 3.19
N SER A 179 -19.08 -8.52 2.85
CA SER A 179 -20.30 -9.12 2.28
C SER A 179 -21.40 -9.41 3.30
N THR A 180 -21.08 -9.41 4.60
CA THR A 180 -22.07 -9.63 5.67
C THR A 180 -22.73 -8.35 6.15
N GLN A 181 -22.41 -7.22 5.53
CA GLN A 181 -22.94 -5.89 5.88
C GLN A 181 -23.82 -5.35 4.75
N HIS A 182 -24.70 -4.42 5.08
CA HIS A 182 -25.36 -3.58 4.07
C HIS A 182 -24.61 -2.26 3.85
N TYR A 183 -24.86 -1.63 2.71
CA TYR A 183 -24.32 -0.31 2.36
C TYR A 183 -25.39 0.50 1.65
N ARG A 184 -25.37 1.82 1.84
CA ARG A 184 -26.35 2.69 1.18
C ARG A 184 -26.02 2.91 -0.29
N VAL A 185 -27.04 2.88 -1.14
CA VAL A 185 -26.90 3.08 -2.60
C VAL A 185 -26.48 4.48 -3.01
N ASP A 186 -26.54 5.46 -2.11
CA ASP A 186 -26.01 6.81 -2.32
C ASP A 186 -24.48 6.88 -2.20
N HIS A 187 -23.84 5.84 -1.67
CA HIS A 187 -22.39 5.74 -1.56
C HIS A 187 -21.82 4.79 -2.63
N VAL A 188 -20.71 5.22 -3.25
CA VAL A 188 -19.97 4.37 -4.19
C VAL A 188 -19.24 3.30 -3.40
N MET A 189 -19.33 2.04 -3.84
CA MET A 189 -18.55 0.94 -3.29
C MET A 189 -17.04 1.23 -3.37
N PRO A 190 -16.33 1.40 -2.24
CA PRO A 190 -14.89 1.56 -2.25
C PRO A 190 -14.22 0.25 -2.67
N ILE A 191 -13.15 0.37 -3.47
CA ILE A 191 -12.36 -0.76 -3.94
C ILE A 191 -10.86 -0.52 -3.74
N HIS A 192 -10.11 -1.60 -3.58
CA HIS A 192 -8.65 -1.63 -3.58
C HIS A 192 -8.15 -2.53 -4.72
N PRO A 193 -6.85 -2.48 -5.08
CA PRO A 193 -6.28 -3.40 -6.06
C PRO A 193 -6.58 -4.85 -5.68
N GLY A 194 -6.94 -5.68 -6.66
CA GLY A 194 -7.28 -7.09 -6.44
C GLY A 194 -8.74 -7.36 -6.08
N CYS A 195 -9.50 -6.36 -5.58
CA CYS A 195 -10.92 -6.54 -5.28
C CYS A 195 -11.73 -6.92 -6.54
N ASP A 196 -12.59 -7.93 -6.43
CA ASP A 196 -13.48 -8.36 -7.51
C ASP A 196 -14.96 -8.49 -7.11
N CYS A 197 -15.32 -8.16 -5.86
CA CYS A 197 -16.70 -8.24 -5.34
C CYS A 197 -17.74 -7.64 -6.29
N ASP A 198 -18.84 -8.35 -6.48
CA ASP A 198 -20.07 -7.85 -7.08
C ASP A 198 -20.90 -7.05 -6.07
N PHE A 199 -21.99 -6.47 -6.55
CA PHE A 199 -22.95 -5.72 -5.74
C PHE A 199 -24.34 -6.31 -5.97
N GLY A 200 -25.12 -6.43 -4.91
CA GLY A 200 -26.50 -6.91 -4.94
C GLY A 200 -27.42 -5.85 -4.33
N PRO A 201 -28.25 -5.15 -5.11
CA PRO A 201 -29.31 -4.31 -4.55
C PRO A 201 -30.19 -5.14 -3.61
N LEU A 202 -30.51 -4.59 -2.45
CA LEU A 202 -31.41 -5.23 -1.48
C LEU A 202 -32.86 -4.78 -1.75
N PRO A 203 -33.86 -5.68 -1.62
CA PRO A 203 -35.27 -5.33 -1.77
C PRO A 203 -35.70 -4.17 -0.85
N PRO A 204 -36.68 -3.34 -1.25
CA PRO A 204 -37.24 -2.31 -0.37
C PRO A 204 -37.70 -2.91 0.98
N GLY A 205 -37.40 -2.21 2.08
CA GLY A 205 -37.72 -2.69 3.44
C GLY A 205 -36.80 -3.78 3.98
N THR A 206 -35.72 -4.14 3.27
CA THR A 206 -34.70 -5.08 3.77
C THR A 206 -33.37 -4.38 4.06
N GLY A 207 -32.55 -4.98 4.93
CA GLY A 207 -31.24 -4.43 5.30
C GLY A 207 -31.31 -3.26 6.27
N GLU A 208 -32.34 -3.17 7.11
CA GLU A 208 -32.40 -2.19 8.21
C GLU A 208 -31.37 -2.51 9.30
N GLU A 209 -31.10 -3.79 9.53
CA GLU A 209 -30.02 -4.25 10.40
C GLU A 209 -28.67 -4.10 9.71
N TRP A 210 -27.68 -3.55 10.44
CA TRP A 210 -26.32 -3.30 9.93
C TRP A 210 -25.64 -4.56 9.38
N VAL A 211 -25.80 -5.68 10.10
CA VAL A 211 -25.27 -7.00 9.73
C VAL A 211 -26.40 -7.81 9.12
N ILE A 212 -26.24 -8.23 7.86
CA ILE A 212 -27.25 -9.00 7.11
C ILE A 212 -26.96 -10.51 7.07
N ASP A 213 -25.76 -10.92 7.51
CA ASP A 213 -25.34 -12.32 7.60
C ASP A 213 -24.45 -12.51 8.85
N PRO A 214 -25.06 -12.58 10.04
CA PRO A 214 -24.33 -12.68 11.30
C PRO A 214 -23.55 -13.99 11.44
N ASP A 215 -24.04 -15.07 10.83
CA ASP A 215 -23.42 -16.39 10.89
C ASP A 215 -22.10 -16.38 10.12
N THR A 216 -22.10 -15.95 8.85
CA THR A 216 -20.86 -15.81 8.08
C THR A 216 -19.91 -14.82 8.74
N LEU A 217 -20.42 -13.74 9.35
CA LEU A 217 -19.58 -12.76 10.06
C LEU A 217 -18.85 -13.43 11.22
N GLN A 218 -19.58 -14.21 12.03
CA GLN A 218 -19.01 -14.92 13.15
C GLN A 218 -18.01 -15.98 12.68
N GLN A 219 -18.33 -16.75 11.64
CA GLN A 219 -17.42 -17.74 11.08
C GLN A 219 -16.12 -17.12 10.56
N VAL A 220 -16.17 -15.94 9.92
CA VAL A 220 -14.95 -15.23 9.48
C VAL A 220 -14.07 -14.87 10.67
N HIS A 221 -14.64 -14.30 11.73
CA HIS A 221 -13.87 -13.92 12.91
C HIS A 221 -13.31 -15.14 13.63
N SER A 222 -14.10 -16.20 13.81
CA SER A 222 -13.66 -17.45 14.41
C SER A 222 -12.53 -18.11 13.62
N ALA A 223 -12.63 -18.17 12.29
CA ALA A 223 -11.55 -18.71 11.46
C ALA A 223 -10.25 -17.90 11.63
N VAL A 224 -10.35 -16.56 11.65
CA VAL A 224 -9.18 -15.69 11.83
C VAL A 224 -8.56 -15.84 13.22
N GLU A 225 -9.38 -15.89 14.26
CA GLU A 225 -8.93 -16.11 15.64
C GLU A 225 -8.23 -17.47 15.80
N GLU A 226 -8.80 -18.53 15.21
CA GLU A 226 -8.18 -19.87 15.21
C GLU A 226 -6.78 -19.85 14.58
N ARG A 227 -6.61 -19.09 13.49
CA ARG A 227 -5.34 -19.06 12.76
C ARG A 227 -4.29 -18.14 13.37
N TYR A 228 -4.70 -17.00 13.91
CA TYR A 228 -3.80 -15.93 14.31
C TYR A 228 -3.80 -15.66 15.83
N GLY A 229 -4.65 -16.34 16.60
CA GLY A 229 -4.81 -16.16 18.04
C GLY A 229 -5.56 -14.88 18.45
N GLU A 230 -5.96 -14.05 17.48
CA GLU A 230 -6.74 -12.84 17.70
C GLU A 230 -7.67 -12.58 16.50
N SER A 231 -8.79 -11.89 16.76
CA SER A 231 -9.64 -11.34 15.72
C SER A 231 -10.21 -9.98 16.15
N ASP A 232 -10.28 -9.04 15.19
CA ASP A 232 -10.91 -7.73 15.37
C ASP A 232 -12.27 -7.72 14.68
N ARG A 233 -13.33 -7.34 15.41
CA ARG A 233 -14.68 -7.13 14.86
C ARG A 233 -14.70 -6.09 13.73
N GLY A 234 -13.77 -5.13 13.74
CA GLY A 234 -13.57 -4.15 12.68
C GLY A 234 -12.77 -4.67 11.48
N ALA A 235 -12.32 -5.91 11.50
CA ALA A 235 -11.48 -6.56 10.49
C ALA A 235 -10.16 -5.82 10.18
N ARG A 236 -9.55 -5.17 11.17
CA ARG A 236 -8.28 -4.43 11.00
C ARG A 236 -7.06 -5.17 11.55
N SER A 237 -7.24 -5.97 12.61
CA SER A 237 -6.19 -6.81 13.19
C SER A 237 -6.67 -8.25 13.36
N PRO A 238 -5.91 -9.26 12.90
CA PRO A 238 -4.77 -9.16 11.98
C PRO A 238 -5.23 -8.59 10.62
N ASP A 239 -4.33 -8.28 9.68
CA ASP A 239 -4.73 -7.61 8.42
C ASP A 239 -5.57 -8.50 7.49
N TYR A 240 -6.90 -8.44 7.64
CA TYR A 240 -7.89 -9.20 6.85
C TYR A 240 -7.75 -8.98 5.34
N SER A 241 -7.14 -7.87 4.89
CA SER A 241 -6.95 -7.59 3.46
C SER A 241 -5.87 -8.44 2.80
N LYS A 242 -4.97 -9.04 3.60
CA LYS A 242 -3.87 -9.91 3.12
C LYS A 242 -4.21 -11.41 3.16
N MET A 243 -5.35 -11.73 3.76
CA MET A 243 -5.89 -13.07 3.88
C MET A 243 -6.73 -13.39 2.66
N ILE A 244 -6.55 -14.53 1.99
CA ILE A 244 -7.47 -14.99 0.95
C ILE A 244 -8.37 -16.08 1.54
N MET A 245 -9.68 -15.86 1.47
CA MET A 245 -10.68 -16.75 2.02
C MET A 245 -11.58 -17.26 0.90
N THR A 246 -11.84 -18.56 0.91
CA THR A 246 -12.76 -19.22 -0.01
C THR A 246 -14.00 -19.64 0.74
N THR A 247 -15.16 -19.24 0.21
CA THR A 247 -16.48 -19.61 0.73
C THR A 247 -17.03 -20.72 -0.17
N THR A 248 -16.56 -21.95 0.01
CA THR A 248 -17.08 -23.11 -0.74
C THR A 248 -17.08 -24.37 0.12
N HIS A 249 -18.28 -24.85 0.45
CA HIS A 249 -18.60 -26.27 0.57
C HIS A 249 -20.04 -26.48 0.11
N GLY A 250 -20.25 -27.24 -0.97
CA GLY A 250 -21.57 -27.45 -1.57
C GLY A 250 -22.51 -28.34 -0.75
N GLU A 251 -22.00 -29.06 0.25
CA GLU A 251 -22.78 -30.02 1.06
C GLU A 251 -23.15 -29.52 2.47
N TYR A 252 -22.44 -28.50 2.99
CA TYR A 252 -22.59 -28.01 4.37
C TYR A 252 -23.03 -26.54 4.47
N GLY A 253 -23.26 -25.87 3.34
CA GLY A 253 -23.42 -24.40 3.30
C GLY A 253 -22.08 -23.66 3.24
N PRO A 254 -22.06 -22.33 3.37
CA PRO A 254 -20.82 -21.55 3.30
C PRO A 254 -19.86 -21.98 4.42
N VAL A 255 -18.79 -22.71 4.07
CA VAL A 255 -17.65 -22.93 4.98
C VAL A 255 -16.52 -22.03 4.52
N ILE A 256 -15.99 -21.25 5.44
CA ILE A 256 -14.84 -20.38 5.20
C ILE A 256 -13.58 -21.22 5.33
N SER A 257 -12.92 -21.45 4.20
CA SER A 257 -11.63 -22.10 4.13
C SER A 257 -10.54 -21.13 3.70
N TRP A 258 -9.31 -21.46 4.04
CA TRP A 258 -8.16 -20.66 3.67
C TRP A 258 -7.67 -21.04 2.28
N LYS A 259 -7.54 -20.05 1.40
CA LYS A 259 -6.61 -20.14 0.28
C LYS A 259 -5.29 -19.58 0.80
N GLU A 260 -4.15 -20.22 0.48
CA GLU A 260 -2.81 -19.76 0.90
C GLU A 260 -2.72 -18.23 0.93
N THR A 261 -2.25 -17.67 2.04
CA THR A 261 -2.12 -16.21 2.18
C THR A 261 -1.17 -15.69 1.10
N ILE A 262 -1.27 -14.41 0.74
CA ILE A 262 -0.33 -13.81 -0.22
C ILE A 262 1.12 -13.94 0.29
N ALA A 263 1.31 -13.92 1.61
CA ALA A 263 2.59 -14.15 2.25
C ALA A 263 3.07 -15.60 2.09
N GLU A 264 2.20 -16.59 2.34
CA GLU A 264 2.52 -18.01 2.17
C GLU A 264 2.75 -18.37 0.71
N ARG A 265 1.95 -17.86 -0.24
CA ARG A 265 2.19 -18.05 -1.67
C ARG A 265 3.56 -17.50 -2.10
N ARG A 266 3.98 -16.38 -1.52
CA ARG A 266 5.33 -15.81 -1.73
C ARG A 266 6.42 -16.65 -1.06
N ALA A 267 6.16 -17.23 0.10
CA ALA A 267 7.08 -18.12 0.79
C ALA A 267 7.23 -19.47 0.07
N LEU A 268 6.13 -20.05 -0.42
CA LEU A 268 6.11 -21.26 -1.24
C LEU A 268 6.86 -21.03 -2.55
N ALA A 269 6.57 -19.93 -3.27
CA ALA A 269 7.30 -19.57 -4.49
C ALA A 269 8.81 -19.40 -4.25
N ARG A 270 9.21 -18.94 -3.06
CA ARG A 270 10.63 -18.88 -2.65
C ARG A 270 11.20 -20.28 -2.34
N SER A 271 10.44 -21.16 -1.68
CA SER A 271 10.89 -22.51 -1.33
C SER A 271 11.00 -23.43 -2.56
N THR A 272 10.09 -23.30 -3.52
CA THR A 272 10.16 -24.00 -4.82
C THR A 272 11.40 -23.57 -5.60
N LYS A 273 11.78 -22.29 -5.54
CA LYS A 273 12.99 -21.74 -6.16
C LYS A 273 14.28 -22.27 -5.51
N LEU A 274 14.28 -22.44 -4.19
CA LEU A 274 15.37 -23.09 -3.45
C LEU A 274 15.50 -24.58 -3.80
N ARG A 275 14.38 -25.30 -3.98
CA ARG A 275 14.38 -26.70 -4.42
C ARG A 275 14.88 -26.90 -5.86
N SER A 276 14.56 -25.99 -6.78
CA SER A 276 15.10 -26.03 -8.15
C SER A 276 16.60 -25.74 -8.20
N LEU A 277 17.11 -24.93 -7.27
CA LEU A 277 18.54 -24.65 -7.13
C LEU A 277 19.30 -25.83 -6.52
N SER A 278 18.68 -26.61 -5.63
CA SER A 278 19.29 -27.80 -5.01
C SER A 278 19.25 -29.06 -5.87
N PHE A 279 18.41 -29.12 -6.91
CA PHE A 279 18.33 -30.27 -7.82
C PHE A 279 19.24 -30.15 -9.06
N SER A 280 20.01 -29.04 -9.17
CA SER A 280 20.91 -28.79 -10.29
C SER A 280 22.36 -29.20 -10.04
N SER A 281 22.65 -29.90 -8.93
CA SER A 281 24.00 -30.36 -8.58
C SER A 281 24.15 -31.88 -8.67
N SER A 282 24.05 -32.44 -9.89
CA SER A 282 24.65 -33.74 -10.20
C SER A 282 24.84 -33.95 -11.71
N GLY A 283 26.08 -33.72 -12.16
CA GLY A 283 26.76 -34.43 -13.26
C GLY A 283 26.48 -34.00 -14.70
N SER A 284 27.41 -33.29 -15.35
CA SER A 284 28.48 -33.89 -16.19
C SER A 284 29.11 -32.85 -17.13
N LEU A 285 30.39 -33.04 -17.42
CA LEU A 285 31.33 -32.19 -18.16
C LEU A 285 30.93 -31.93 -19.62
N ASP A 286 31.19 -30.72 -20.15
CA ASP A 286 32.30 -30.52 -21.09
C ASP A 286 32.55 -29.06 -21.54
N THR A 287 33.85 -28.79 -21.66
CA THR A 287 34.65 -27.79 -22.41
C THR A 287 34.05 -26.47 -22.94
N GLY A 288 34.76 -25.35 -22.71
CA GLY A 288 34.52 -24.11 -23.45
C GLY A 288 35.11 -22.80 -22.89
N VAL A 289 36.44 -22.72 -22.87
CA VAL A 289 37.35 -21.54 -22.92
C VAL A 289 36.80 -20.09 -22.79
N ALA A 290 37.54 -19.33 -21.97
CA ALA A 290 37.84 -17.88 -21.97
C ALA A 290 36.97 -16.91 -21.16
N GLY A 291 37.65 -16.19 -20.25
CA GLY A 291 37.28 -14.83 -19.88
C GLY A 291 37.23 -14.52 -18.38
N PHE A 292 38.33 -14.72 -17.64
CA PHE A 292 38.50 -14.06 -16.36
C PHE A 292 38.56 -12.53 -16.58
N SER A 293 37.50 -11.82 -16.22
CA SER A 293 37.59 -10.39 -15.89
C SER A 293 36.91 -10.16 -14.54
N ARG A 294 37.74 -9.91 -13.52
CA ARG A 294 37.35 -9.58 -12.16
C ARG A 294 36.45 -8.35 -12.18
N LYS A 295 35.13 -8.53 -12.00
CA LYS A 295 34.24 -7.40 -11.72
C LYS A 295 34.60 -6.83 -10.35
N ARG A 296 35.14 -5.61 -10.39
CA ARG A 296 35.35 -4.74 -9.23
C ARG A 296 34.06 -4.64 -8.41
N ASN A 297 34.25 -4.67 -7.10
CA ASN A 297 33.28 -4.30 -6.08
C ASN A 297 32.55 -2.99 -6.45
N GLU A 298 31.29 -3.07 -6.87
CA GLU A 298 30.39 -1.92 -6.86
C GLU A 298 29.26 -2.21 -5.89
N ARG A 299 29.41 -1.62 -4.70
CA ARG A 299 28.47 -1.66 -3.58
C ARG A 299 27.15 -1.00 -4.00
N PRO A 300 25.98 -1.52 -3.58
CA PRO A 300 24.70 -0.86 -3.81
C PRO A 300 24.68 0.51 -3.15
N ARG A 301 24.46 1.56 -3.94
CA ARG A 301 24.24 2.92 -3.43
C ARG A 301 22.83 2.98 -2.81
N ILE A 302 22.72 2.72 -1.53
CA ILE A 302 21.53 3.09 -0.75
C ILE A 302 21.58 4.59 -0.51
N SER A 303 21.11 5.37 -1.48
CA SER A 303 20.85 6.79 -1.29
C SER A 303 19.39 6.96 -0.86
N GLN A 304 19.22 7.26 0.44
CA GLN A 304 18.09 7.98 1.07
C GLN A 304 17.10 7.15 1.92
N PRO A 305 16.92 7.46 3.23
CA PRO A 305 16.12 6.63 4.14
C PRO A 305 14.78 7.32 4.32
N ILE A 306 14.07 7.61 3.23
CA ILE A 306 12.91 8.47 3.43
C ILE A 306 11.68 7.64 3.70
N TRP A 307 11.14 7.84 4.91
CA TRP A 307 9.83 7.44 5.39
C TRP A 307 8.79 7.50 4.26
N ARG A 308 8.63 6.42 3.46
CA ARG A 308 7.72 6.43 2.29
C ARG A 308 6.28 6.45 2.77
N THR A 309 5.77 7.62 3.08
CA THR A 309 4.37 7.80 3.44
C THR A 309 3.56 8.05 2.18
N ARG A 310 2.28 7.65 2.23
CA ARG A 310 1.40 7.76 1.06
C ARG A 310 1.23 9.23 0.70
N LYS A 311 1.34 9.58 -0.58
CA LYS A 311 1.00 10.95 -1.00
C LYS A 311 -0.49 11.23 -0.81
N LEU A 312 -0.79 12.44 -0.36
CA LEU A 312 -2.15 12.98 -0.30
C LEU A 312 -2.65 13.27 -1.72
N LYS A 313 -3.97 13.18 -1.91
CA LYS A 313 -4.62 13.59 -3.16
C LYS A 313 -4.69 15.12 -3.30
N THR A 314 -4.69 15.83 -2.18
CA THR A 314 -4.70 17.28 -2.09
C THR A 314 -3.56 17.71 -1.17
N PRO A 315 -2.79 18.76 -1.50
CA PRO A 315 -1.72 19.24 -0.65
C PRO A 315 -2.21 19.56 0.77
N ARG A 316 -1.35 19.26 1.75
CA ARG A 316 -1.60 19.54 3.17
C ARG A 316 -1.80 21.04 3.40
N SER A 317 -2.79 21.38 4.23
CA SER A 317 -3.00 22.75 4.71
C SER A 317 -2.06 23.09 5.88
N LYS A 318 -1.77 24.37 6.09
CA LYS A 318 -0.97 24.84 7.24
C LYS A 318 -1.55 24.35 8.59
N LYS A 319 -2.88 24.38 8.75
CA LYS A 319 -3.58 23.88 9.95
C LYS A 319 -3.30 22.39 10.20
N SER A 320 -3.28 21.57 9.15
CA SER A 320 -3.00 20.14 9.26
C SER A 320 -1.52 19.84 9.55
N LEU A 321 -0.59 20.68 9.08
CA LEU A 321 0.82 20.61 9.47
C LEU A 321 0.98 20.94 10.95
N GLN A 322 0.41 22.06 11.40
CA GLN A 322 0.47 22.49 12.80
C GLN A 322 -0.08 21.40 13.74
N ALA A 323 -1.21 20.79 13.42
CA ALA A 323 -1.76 19.70 14.23
C ALA A 323 -0.82 18.50 14.37
N GLN A 324 -0.14 18.08 13.29
CA GLN A 324 0.84 16.97 13.38
C GLN A 324 2.14 17.39 14.06
N ASN A 325 2.57 18.64 13.90
CA ASN A 325 3.72 19.16 14.63
C ASN A 325 3.43 19.21 16.14
N SER A 326 2.28 19.72 16.56
CA SER A 326 1.86 19.70 17.97
C SER A 326 1.85 18.28 18.54
N GLN A 327 1.44 17.27 17.76
CA GLN A 327 1.51 15.87 18.17
C GLN A 327 2.97 15.40 18.35
N ALA A 328 3.87 15.75 17.44
CA ALA A 328 5.29 15.39 17.53
C ALA A 328 5.96 16.07 18.75
N LEU A 329 5.69 17.36 18.96
CA LEU A 329 6.17 18.11 20.12
C LEU A 329 5.63 17.52 21.45
N SER A 330 4.35 17.14 21.48
CA SER A 330 3.76 16.47 22.64
C SER A 330 4.44 15.12 22.92
N ALA A 331 4.79 14.35 21.89
CA ALA A 331 5.51 13.09 22.05
C ALA A 331 6.94 13.30 22.56
N MET A 332 7.63 14.34 22.07
CA MET A 332 8.96 14.73 22.58
C MET A 332 8.90 15.17 24.04
N SER A 333 7.90 15.97 24.41
CA SER A 333 7.69 16.38 25.79
C SER A 333 7.38 15.20 26.70
N GLN A 334 6.51 14.27 26.27
CA GLN A 334 6.19 13.04 27.02
C GLN A 334 7.42 12.13 27.18
N ALA A 335 8.29 12.08 26.17
CA ALA A 335 9.54 11.32 26.23
C ALA A 335 10.66 12.01 27.03
N GLY A 336 10.44 13.23 27.55
CA GLY A 336 11.41 13.95 28.38
C GLY A 336 12.60 14.55 27.63
N VAL A 337 12.54 14.71 26.30
CA VAL A 337 13.73 15.02 25.47
C VAL A 337 13.98 16.52 25.19
N CYS A 338 13.62 17.39 26.13
CA CYS A 338 13.71 18.85 25.93
C CYS A 338 14.71 19.46 26.91
N PRO A 339 15.99 19.65 26.52
CA PRO A 339 16.98 20.32 27.34
C PRO A 339 16.54 21.74 27.72
N GLU A 340 16.99 22.21 28.87
CA GLU A 340 16.71 23.58 29.32
C GLU A 340 17.22 24.60 28.28
N GLY A 341 16.38 25.59 27.96
CA GLY A 341 16.68 26.61 26.96
C GLY A 341 16.50 26.17 25.49
N TYR A 342 16.16 24.91 25.20
CA TYR A 342 15.88 24.47 23.83
C TYR A 342 14.57 25.08 23.32
N VAL A 343 14.67 25.85 22.23
CA VAL A 343 13.52 26.42 21.53
C VAL A 343 13.28 25.61 20.27
N PHE A 344 12.06 25.07 20.14
CA PHE A 344 11.68 24.29 18.97
C PHE A 344 11.73 25.14 17.69
N PRO A 345 12.32 24.62 16.60
CA PRO A 345 12.27 25.24 15.28
C PRO A 345 10.84 25.52 14.81
N GLU A 346 10.66 26.63 14.09
CA GLU A 346 9.41 26.84 13.34
C GLU A 346 9.29 25.79 12.22
N VAL A 347 8.10 25.22 12.07
CA VAL A 347 7.80 24.20 11.06
C VAL A 347 6.85 24.77 10.01
N ARG A 348 7.30 24.80 8.75
CA ARG A 348 6.49 25.32 7.63
C ARG A 348 6.43 24.35 6.44
N LEU A 349 5.47 24.59 5.56
CA LEU A 349 5.34 23.81 4.32
C LEU A 349 6.38 24.28 3.31
N MET A 350 7.02 23.33 2.61
CA MET A 350 7.85 23.61 1.44
C MET A 350 7.04 24.38 0.40
N PRO A 351 7.57 25.48 -0.18
CA PRO A 351 7.00 26.15 -1.35
C PRO A 351 6.78 25.18 -2.52
N ALA A 352 5.80 25.49 -3.38
CA ALA A 352 5.53 24.65 -4.53
C ALA A 352 6.75 24.66 -5.46
N GLY A 353 7.24 23.49 -5.85
CA GLY A 353 8.44 23.33 -6.68
C GLY A 353 9.73 23.03 -5.92
N GLU A 354 9.86 23.47 -4.66
CA GLU A 354 11.03 23.17 -3.82
C GLU A 354 11.10 21.71 -3.37
N GLU A 355 9.98 21.01 -3.46
CA GLU A 355 9.81 19.57 -3.21
C GLU A 355 10.76 18.68 -4.06
N LYS A 356 11.31 19.23 -5.16
CA LYS A 356 12.16 18.54 -6.13
C LYS A 356 13.59 19.08 -6.23
N LEU A 357 14.01 20.00 -5.34
CA LEU A 357 15.34 20.60 -5.41
C LEU A 357 16.42 19.58 -4.99
N GLY A 358 17.17 19.07 -5.97
CA GLY A 358 18.31 18.15 -5.80
C GLY A 358 18.11 16.78 -6.46
N SER A 359 18.83 15.76 -5.97
CA SER A 359 18.83 14.40 -6.53
C SER A 359 17.62 13.53 -6.12
N GLY A 360 16.46 14.14 -5.83
CA GLY A 360 15.27 13.41 -5.38
C GLY A 360 14.18 14.33 -4.80
N GLU A 361 13.02 13.74 -4.53
CA GLU A 361 11.91 14.41 -3.84
C GLU A 361 12.18 14.46 -2.34
N LYS A 362 12.36 15.66 -1.77
CA LYS A 362 12.58 15.85 -0.33
C LYS A 362 11.26 15.79 0.43
N ILE A 363 11.21 15.05 1.54
CA ILE A 363 10.00 14.93 2.38
C ILE A 363 10.03 15.89 3.56
N GLY A 364 11.21 16.10 4.14
CA GLY A 364 11.50 17.07 5.19
C GLY A 364 12.94 17.56 5.05
N GLU A 365 13.24 18.72 5.63
CA GLU A 365 14.62 19.20 5.79
C GLU A 365 14.68 20.21 6.93
N PHE A 366 15.63 20.01 7.84
CA PHE A 366 16.08 21.02 8.78
C PHE A 366 17.11 21.96 8.15
N LEU A 367 16.79 23.25 8.08
CA LEU A 367 17.59 24.29 7.43
C LEU A 367 18.66 24.87 8.38
N ASN A 368 19.64 24.04 8.74
CA ASN A 368 20.69 24.38 9.70
C ASN A 368 21.56 25.59 9.30
N LYS A 369 21.72 25.86 7.99
CA LYS A 369 22.61 26.91 7.45
C LYS A 369 21.96 28.28 7.23
N THR A 370 20.64 28.40 7.32
CA THR A 370 19.92 29.63 6.96
C THR A 370 19.01 30.12 8.08
N THR A 371 17.84 29.52 8.23
CA THR A 371 16.77 30.01 9.10
C THR A 371 16.61 29.19 10.37
N ARG A 372 17.25 28.01 10.47
CA ARG A 372 17.04 27.01 11.54
C ARG A 372 15.58 26.60 11.66
N GLU A 373 14.87 26.59 10.54
CA GLU A 373 13.48 26.12 10.42
C GLU A 373 13.44 24.69 9.92
N ILE A 374 12.30 24.03 10.11
CA ILE A 374 12.00 22.74 9.48
C ILE A 374 11.00 22.98 8.35
N ILE A 375 11.34 22.52 7.16
CA ILE A 375 10.44 22.53 6.00
C ILE A 375 9.91 21.12 5.73
N ILE A 376 8.61 20.98 5.50
CA ILE A 376 7.95 19.70 5.24
C ILE A 376 7.22 19.72 3.90
N ASN A 377 7.35 18.63 3.15
CA ASN A 377 6.66 18.45 1.89
C ASN A 377 5.15 18.31 2.09
N ARG A 378 4.39 19.19 1.43
CA ARG A 378 2.93 19.28 1.50
C ARG A 378 2.19 18.05 0.98
N ASN A 379 2.86 17.21 0.19
CA ASN A 379 2.19 16.10 -0.51
C ASN A 379 2.12 14.82 0.32
N TYR A 380 2.69 14.75 1.52
CA TYR A 380 2.77 13.49 2.29
C TYR A 380 1.72 13.39 3.41
N LYS A 381 1.06 12.23 3.49
CA LYS A 381 -0.09 11.99 4.38
C LYS A 381 0.31 11.80 5.84
N ASP A 382 1.35 11.03 6.08
CA ASP A 382 1.88 10.79 7.41
C ASP A 382 3.27 11.43 7.46
N ILE A 383 3.45 12.42 8.33
CA ILE A 383 4.72 13.14 8.46
C ILE A 383 5.22 13.09 9.89
N PHE A 384 4.58 12.33 10.79
CA PHE A 384 4.93 12.32 12.21
C PHE A 384 6.37 11.86 12.44
N LEU A 385 6.76 10.73 11.85
CA LEU A 385 8.14 10.22 11.96
C LEU A 385 9.15 11.14 11.26
N THR A 386 8.75 11.79 10.17
CA THR A 386 9.57 12.81 9.52
C THR A 386 9.78 14.01 10.43
N LEU A 387 8.72 14.52 11.08
CA LEU A 387 8.81 15.62 12.02
C LEU A 387 9.74 15.29 13.18
N LEU A 388 9.63 14.10 13.77
CA LEU A 388 10.55 13.65 14.82
C LEU A 388 11.99 13.56 14.32
N HIS A 389 12.20 13.07 13.10
CA HIS A 389 13.52 12.99 12.48
C HIS A 389 14.13 14.38 12.26
N GLU A 390 13.41 15.33 11.67
CA GLU A 390 13.91 16.70 11.47
C GLU A 390 14.13 17.44 12.80
N HIS A 391 13.27 17.23 13.80
CA HIS A 391 13.51 17.73 15.16
C HIS A 391 14.75 17.10 15.80
N GLY A 392 15.05 15.83 15.49
CA GLY A 392 16.29 15.17 15.87
C GLY A 392 17.53 15.87 15.31
N HIS A 393 17.50 16.29 14.04
CA HIS A 393 18.56 17.11 13.47
C HIS A 393 18.70 18.46 14.15
N ALA A 394 17.59 19.13 14.46
CA ALA A 394 17.62 20.42 15.14
C ALA A 394 18.19 20.32 16.56
N LEU A 395 17.83 19.26 17.29
CA LEU A 395 18.30 19.00 18.64
C LEU A 395 19.79 18.62 18.65
N ASP A 396 20.22 17.74 17.75
CA ASP A 396 21.63 17.39 17.56
C ASP A 396 22.51 18.62 17.27
N PHE A 397 22.00 19.52 16.43
CA PHE A 397 22.66 20.78 16.10
C PHE A 397 22.68 21.80 17.25
N TYR A 398 21.64 21.82 18.08
CA TYR A 398 21.58 22.65 19.28
C TYR A 398 22.57 22.16 20.33
N LEU A 399 22.58 20.86 20.63
CA LEU A 399 23.48 20.25 21.61
C LEU A 399 24.96 20.42 21.23
N GLY A 400 25.28 20.43 19.94
CA GLY A 400 26.65 20.69 19.45
C GLY A 400 26.98 22.17 19.27
N ASN A 401 26.17 23.10 19.78
CA ASN A 401 26.38 24.56 19.72
C ASN A 401 26.70 25.07 18.29
N LYS A 402 25.77 24.83 17.35
CA LYS A 402 25.88 25.17 15.92
C LYS A 402 26.77 24.22 15.10
N ALA A 403 27.08 23.05 15.64
CA ALA A 403 27.56 21.88 14.92
C ALA A 403 26.71 20.67 15.31
N PHE A 404 26.71 19.61 14.49
CA PHE A 404 26.03 18.36 14.86
C PHE A 404 26.88 17.62 15.89
N LEU A 405 26.36 17.47 17.12
CA LEU A 405 27.08 16.77 18.19
C LEU A 405 27.42 15.32 17.79
N SER A 406 26.50 14.67 17.08
CA SER A 406 26.63 13.30 16.59
C SER A 406 27.81 13.06 15.64
N GLU A 407 28.37 14.10 15.03
CA GLU A 407 29.55 13.97 14.17
C GLU A 407 30.86 13.79 14.98
N ASN A 408 30.84 14.06 16.29
CA ASN A 408 31.97 13.79 17.19
C ASN A 408 31.75 12.50 17.97
N SER A 409 32.57 11.47 17.70
CA SER A 409 32.53 10.15 18.35
C SER A 409 32.82 10.16 19.85
N GLU A 410 33.49 11.20 20.36
CA GLU A 410 33.78 11.34 21.80
C GLU A 410 32.59 11.86 22.62
N THR A 411 31.52 12.24 21.94
CA THR A 411 30.29 12.72 22.59
C THR A 411 29.30 11.58 22.76
N LEU A 412 28.37 11.72 23.69
CA LEU A 412 27.32 10.72 23.90
C LEU A 412 26.41 10.55 22.66
N ALA A 413 26.19 11.62 21.88
CA ALA A 413 25.49 11.52 20.60
C ALA A 413 26.29 10.71 19.55
N GLY A 414 27.62 10.83 19.55
CA GLY A 414 28.52 9.99 18.77
C GLY A 414 28.50 8.52 19.20
N GLU A 415 28.53 8.25 20.51
CA GLU A 415 28.44 6.90 21.08
C GLU A 415 27.12 6.20 20.68
N ILE A 416 26.01 6.94 20.67
CA ILE A 416 24.71 6.46 20.16
C ILE A 416 24.84 6.04 18.68
N VAL A 417 25.44 6.90 17.85
CA VAL A 417 25.63 6.61 16.42
C VAL A 417 26.49 5.36 16.22
N GLU A 418 27.61 5.23 16.94
CA GLU A 418 28.49 4.07 16.86
C GLU A 418 27.78 2.79 17.29
N SER A 419 27.06 2.83 18.41
CA SER A 419 26.27 1.71 18.90
C SER A 419 25.24 1.26 17.87
N LEU A 420 24.51 2.20 17.27
CA LEU A 420 23.53 1.93 16.23
C LEU A 420 24.17 1.38 14.95
N LEU A 421 25.33 1.89 14.52
CA LEU A 421 26.05 1.38 13.34
C LEU A 421 26.66 -0.01 13.56
N ASN A 422 26.93 -0.40 14.81
CA ASN A 422 27.52 -1.70 15.15
C ASN A 422 26.49 -2.84 15.28
N THR A 423 25.19 -2.53 15.30
CA THR A 423 24.10 -3.51 15.21
C THR A 423 24.07 -4.25 13.87
N PRO A 424 23.41 -5.43 13.77
CA PRO A 424 23.18 -6.10 12.49
C PRO A 424 22.55 -5.19 11.42
N THR A 425 21.53 -4.41 11.76
CA THR A 425 20.92 -3.41 10.86
C THR A 425 21.89 -2.29 10.49
N GLY A 426 22.69 -1.79 11.43
CA GLY A 426 23.69 -0.75 11.15
C GLY A 426 24.77 -1.19 10.17
N LYS A 427 25.24 -2.44 10.30
CA LYS A 427 26.32 -3.01 9.48
C LYS A 427 25.96 -3.19 8.00
N VAL A 428 24.68 -3.33 7.68
CA VAL A 428 24.19 -3.47 6.30
C VAL A 428 23.95 -2.12 5.62
N ILE A 429 24.00 -1.00 6.35
CA ILE A 429 23.93 0.35 5.78
C ILE A 429 25.24 0.63 5.01
N PRO A 430 25.18 1.02 3.72
CA PRO A 430 26.38 1.26 2.93
C PRO A 430 27.25 2.37 3.51
N LYS A 431 28.48 2.00 3.90
CA LYS A 431 29.51 2.93 4.37
C LYS A 431 29.76 4.02 3.31
N GLY A 432 29.69 5.29 3.73
CA GLY A 432 29.83 6.46 2.86
C GLY A 432 28.56 6.90 2.12
N GLY A 433 27.43 6.20 2.31
CA GLY A 433 26.12 6.65 1.85
C GLY A 433 25.51 7.70 2.78
N TYR A 434 24.54 8.46 2.29
CA TYR A 434 23.79 9.44 3.09
C TYR A 434 23.23 8.82 4.38
N LEU A 435 22.74 7.57 4.30
CA LEU A 435 22.23 6.80 5.44
C LEU A 435 23.27 6.52 6.51
N ALA A 436 24.55 6.45 6.15
CA ALA A 436 25.61 6.14 7.09
C ALA A 436 26.19 7.40 7.74
N SER A 437 25.72 8.59 7.36
CA SER A 437 26.20 9.83 7.99
C SER A 437 25.69 9.93 9.42
N SER A 438 26.54 10.41 10.34
CA SER A 438 26.26 10.38 11.77
C SER A 438 24.97 11.11 12.12
N LYS A 439 24.74 12.30 11.55
CA LYS A 439 23.51 13.07 11.72
C LYS A 439 22.25 12.31 11.32
N GLU A 440 22.31 11.50 10.25
CA GLU A 440 21.16 10.73 9.76
C GLU A 440 20.90 9.49 10.62
N VAL A 441 21.96 8.84 11.10
CA VAL A 441 21.85 7.75 12.07
C VAL A 441 21.24 8.26 13.36
N PHE A 442 21.77 9.38 13.90
CA PHE A 442 21.26 9.99 15.11
C PHE A 442 19.79 10.41 14.98
N ALA A 443 19.42 11.15 13.94
CA ALA A 443 18.05 11.64 13.75
C ALA A 443 17.02 10.51 13.58
N ARG A 444 17.39 9.40 12.92
CA ARG A 444 16.53 8.21 12.81
C ARG A 444 16.41 7.46 14.12
N GLY A 445 17.52 7.30 14.83
CA GLY A 445 17.55 6.71 16.17
C GLY A 445 16.70 7.53 17.14
N PHE A 446 16.84 8.85 17.12
CA PHE A 446 16.02 9.76 17.92
C PHE A 446 14.52 9.58 17.64
N ALA A 447 14.10 9.55 16.37
CA ALA A 447 12.70 9.32 16.03
C ALA A 447 12.19 7.95 16.54
N GLN A 448 13.00 6.91 16.47
CA GLN A 448 12.68 5.58 17.02
C GLN A 448 12.59 5.64 18.56
N TYR A 449 13.53 6.29 19.23
CA TYR A 449 13.56 6.48 20.68
C TYR A 449 12.27 7.12 21.21
N ILE A 450 11.81 8.22 20.61
CA ILE A 450 10.56 8.89 21.02
C ILE A 450 9.36 7.96 20.87
N VAL A 451 9.27 7.22 19.75
CA VAL A 451 8.16 6.30 19.50
C VAL A 451 8.17 5.13 20.48
N THR A 452 9.36 4.60 20.78
CA THR A 452 9.54 3.53 21.77
C THR A 452 9.16 3.99 23.16
N ARG A 453 9.62 5.16 23.61
CA ARG A 453 9.34 5.68 24.95
C ARG A 453 7.88 6.09 25.15
N THR A 454 7.23 6.58 24.11
CA THR A 454 5.79 6.94 24.16
C THR A 454 4.85 5.75 23.99
N GLY A 455 5.35 4.57 23.61
CA GLY A 455 4.53 3.36 23.42
C GLY A 455 3.51 3.47 22.29
N ASN A 456 3.74 4.33 21.30
CA ASN A 456 2.77 4.58 20.22
C ASN A 456 2.73 3.40 19.24
N THR A 457 1.82 2.45 19.47
CA THR A 457 1.68 1.19 18.71
C THR A 457 1.57 1.37 17.20
N LYS A 458 0.90 2.44 16.73
CA LYS A 458 0.80 2.77 15.30
C LYS A 458 2.20 3.01 14.69
N TYR A 459 3.04 3.77 15.39
CA TYR A 459 4.36 4.13 14.88
C TYR A 459 5.42 3.06 15.19
N LEU A 460 5.27 2.26 16.25
CA LEU A 460 6.08 1.06 16.48
C LEU A 460 5.96 0.06 15.32
N ASN A 461 4.73 -0.28 14.92
CA ASN A 461 4.49 -1.13 13.75
C ASN A 461 5.08 -0.53 12.45
N ARG A 462 5.11 0.80 12.38
CA ARG A 462 5.68 1.51 11.24
C ARG A 462 7.21 1.44 11.20
N LEU A 463 7.89 1.53 12.35
CA LEU A 463 9.34 1.34 12.47
C LEU A 463 9.73 -0.08 12.04
N LYS A 464 9.01 -1.10 12.54
CA LYS A 464 9.22 -2.49 12.13
C LYS A 464 9.09 -2.69 10.61
N SER A 465 8.04 -2.11 10.02
CA SER A 465 7.84 -2.13 8.56
C SER A 465 8.99 -1.48 7.77
N LEU A 466 9.71 -0.52 8.36
CA LEU A 466 10.83 0.16 7.71
C LEU A 466 12.12 -0.62 7.84
N ASN A 467 12.37 -1.26 8.99
CA ASN A 467 13.44 -2.25 9.12
C ASN A 467 13.30 -3.33 8.04
N GLU A 468 12.12 -3.95 7.92
CA GLU A 468 11.84 -5.01 6.94
C GLU A 468 11.97 -4.54 5.47
N ALA A 469 11.59 -3.29 5.18
CA ALA A 469 11.55 -2.79 3.81
C ALA A 469 12.92 -2.37 3.28
N ASN A 470 13.72 -1.70 4.10
CA ASN A 470 14.96 -1.07 3.65
C ASN A 470 16.03 -0.90 4.75
N GLN A 471 15.87 -1.53 5.92
CA GLN A 471 16.84 -1.47 7.02
C GLN A 471 17.18 -0.04 7.42
N SER A 472 16.25 0.90 7.23
CA SER A 472 16.44 2.31 7.60
C SER A 472 16.22 2.57 9.10
N GLN A 473 15.66 1.60 9.82
CA GLN A 473 15.43 1.63 11.26
C GLN A 473 15.81 0.29 11.87
N TRP A 474 16.09 0.28 13.17
CA TRP A 474 16.56 -0.89 13.91
C TRP A 474 15.40 -1.74 14.44
N THR A 475 15.64 -3.03 14.69
CA THR A 475 14.64 -3.86 15.36
C THR A 475 14.48 -3.44 16.82
N ASP A 476 13.39 -3.85 17.46
CA ASP A 476 13.14 -3.54 18.87
C ASP A 476 14.25 -4.13 19.77
N GLU A 477 14.73 -5.33 19.44
CA GLU A 477 15.81 -6.02 20.16
C GLU A 477 17.14 -5.26 20.02
N GLU A 478 17.49 -4.82 18.81
CA GLU A 478 18.70 -4.04 18.56
C GLU A 478 18.65 -2.69 19.30
N PHE A 479 17.51 -2.02 19.23
CA PHE A 479 17.34 -0.68 19.75
C PHE A 479 17.27 -0.62 21.28
N THR A 480 16.82 -1.71 21.93
CA THR A 480 16.76 -1.82 23.40
C THR A 480 18.11 -1.50 24.04
N SER A 481 19.22 -1.91 23.42
CA SER A 481 20.58 -1.64 23.92
C SER A 481 21.01 -0.17 23.85
N VAL A 482 20.34 0.64 23.04
CA VAL A 482 20.69 2.05 22.79
C VAL A 482 19.82 3.01 23.61
N ILE A 483 18.65 2.57 24.10
CA ILE A 483 17.75 3.39 24.93
C ILE A 483 18.50 4.05 26.11
N PRO A 484 19.31 3.34 26.92
CA PRO A 484 20.02 3.97 28.05
C PRO A 484 20.98 5.09 27.65
N LEU A 485 21.51 5.07 26.42
CA LEU A 485 22.39 6.13 25.93
C LEU A 485 21.59 7.41 25.62
N PHE A 486 20.39 7.26 25.04
CA PHE A 486 19.47 8.39 24.85
C PHE A 486 18.98 8.96 26.19
N ASP A 487 18.71 8.09 27.17
CA ASP A 487 18.29 8.49 28.52
C ASP A 487 19.37 9.36 29.18
N ARG A 488 20.63 8.91 29.13
CA ARG A 488 21.78 9.68 29.59
C ARG A 488 21.94 11.00 28.85
N LEU A 489 21.69 11.04 27.53
CA LEU A 489 21.83 12.24 26.72
C LEU A 489 20.85 13.34 27.13
N PHE A 490 19.65 12.95 27.56
CA PHE A 490 18.62 13.88 28.01
C PHE A 490 18.50 13.96 29.53
N SER A 491 19.43 13.31 30.26
CA SER A 491 19.43 13.26 31.73
C SER A 491 18.09 12.77 32.31
N ILE A 492 17.45 11.84 31.61
CA ILE A 492 16.22 11.20 32.06
C ILE A 492 16.66 9.99 32.91
N GLU A 493 16.56 10.11 34.24
CA GLU A 493 16.80 9.00 35.17
C GLU A 493 15.71 7.92 35.12
#